data_AF-A0A848YDF4-F1
#
_entry.id   AF-A0A848YDF4-F1
#
_cell.length_a   1.000
_cell.length_b   1.000
_cell.length_c   1.000
_cell.angle_alpha   90.00
_cell.angle_beta   90.00
_cell.angle_gamma   90.00
#
_symmetry.space_group_name_H-M   'P 1'
#
loop_
_entity.id
_entity.type
_entity.pdbx_description
1 polymer ?
#
loop_
_entity_poly.entity_id
_entity_poly.type
_entity_poly.pdbx_seq_one_letter_code
_entity_poly.pdbx_strand_id
1 'polypeptide(L)'
;MKLRPKTRFGFWKSENGSAAMIAAIALPALVGFGALAVDVGHFYTLKTNMQQASDLAGLSILTQMRDSGEINGLSVLDAAEKYKKDAAKLANQNMPTAAKNAAVKSKDITFGNWDFRKQVFSDDPTLRPANAVWISAEMSEQRKNSASTFFGKIFKDHVDVSVSSIAVMPLPKSFLMLSSNADNALIFRNGSDIDTETIHINSTSDSAFVPPEYSHNIGGYSVHVTGGISGSSDPKYFSGAEVASDFLKDVPAVDFDDWPCIENPKLKGGGRHTLNEGRYCNGLTISDVDEVIFEKGGTFVIEGGPLLVGNKMRGRPIKGDGVLIYLADEQAEARVNGARFSISAKRAGPHAGIAIMTAPG
;
A
#
# COMPACT_ATOMS: atom_id res chain seq x y z
N MET A 1 -46.55 -85.05 5.06
CA MET A 1 -45.28 -84.72 5.74
C MET A 1 -44.15 -84.88 4.73
N LYS A 2 -43.65 -83.78 4.13
CA LYS A 2 -42.53 -83.78 3.16
C LYS A 2 -41.45 -82.85 3.71
N LEU A 3 -40.34 -83.40 4.19
CA LEU A 3 -39.14 -82.66 4.54
C LEU A 3 -38.09 -82.91 3.47
N ARG A 4 -37.77 -81.86 2.69
CA ARG A 4 -36.66 -81.83 1.72
C ARG A 4 -35.35 -81.55 2.46
N PRO A 5 -34.23 -82.22 2.11
CA PRO A 5 -32.93 -81.91 2.69
C PRO A 5 -32.31 -80.65 2.06
N LYS A 6 -31.63 -79.87 2.91
CA LYS A 6 -30.94 -78.62 2.61
C LYS A 6 -29.85 -78.81 1.54
N THR A 7 -29.93 -78.03 0.47
CA THR A 7 -28.81 -77.78 -0.45
C THR A 7 -27.71 -77.02 0.29
N ARG A 8 -26.58 -77.68 0.55
CA ARG A 8 -25.33 -77.02 0.97
C ARG A 8 -24.71 -76.32 -0.23
N PHE A 9 -24.44 -75.03 -0.07
CA PHE A 9 -23.79 -74.16 -1.05
C PHE A 9 -22.43 -74.74 -1.49
N GLY A 10 -22.29 -75.00 -2.79
CA GLY A 10 -21.02 -75.28 -3.44
C GLY A 10 -20.22 -74.00 -3.62
N PHE A 11 -19.48 -73.58 -2.60
CA PHE A 11 -18.53 -72.46 -2.67
C PHE A 11 -17.14 -72.91 -3.20
N TRP A 12 -16.95 -74.21 -3.43
CA TRP A 12 -15.63 -74.84 -3.59
C TRP A 12 -15.25 -75.21 -5.03
N LYS A 13 -16.03 -74.77 -6.02
CA LYS A 13 -15.77 -75.05 -7.45
C LYS A 13 -15.86 -73.78 -8.32
N SER A 14 -15.11 -72.75 -7.96
CA SER A 14 -14.97 -71.56 -8.82
C SER A 14 -13.51 -71.26 -9.08
N GLU A 15 -13.13 -71.14 -10.35
CA GLU A 15 -11.79 -70.78 -10.83
C GLU A 15 -11.40 -69.31 -10.53
N ASN A 16 -12.26 -68.58 -9.81
CA ASN A 16 -12.01 -67.22 -9.33
C ASN A 16 -11.09 -67.15 -8.09
N GLY A 17 -10.46 -68.26 -7.69
CA GLY A 17 -9.52 -68.30 -6.55
C GLY A 17 -8.32 -67.37 -6.72
N SER A 18 -7.83 -67.22 -7.95
CA SER A 18 -6.77 -66.26 -8.28
C SER A 18 -7.23 -64.81 -8.11
N ALA A 19 -8.45 -64.47 -8.53
CA ALA A 19 -9.04 -63.15 -8.34
C ALA A 19 -9.23 -62.84 -6.85
N ALA A 20 -9.64 -63.83 -6.05
CA ALA A 20 -9.74 -63.67 -4.59
C ALA A 20 -8.37 -63.42 -3.93
N MET A 21 -7.31 -64.09 -4.40
CA MET A 21 -5.94 -63.85 -3.91
C MET A 21 -5.41 -62.47 -4.30
N ILE A 22 -5.61 -62.04 -5.55
CA ILE A 22 -5.24 -60.69 -6.01
C ILE A 22 -6.01 -59.64 -5.21
N ALA A 23 -7.33 -59.82 -5.02
CA ALA A 23 -8.14 -58.91 -4.21
C ALA A 23 -7.70 -58.88 -2.75
N ALA A 24 -7.35 -60.02 -2.16
CA ALA A 24 -6.88 -60.09 -0.77
C ALA A 24 -5.56 -59.33 -0.55
N ILE A 25 -4.69 -59.27 -1.56
CA ILE A 25 -3.42 -58.53 -1.51
C ILE A 25 -3.64 -57.05 -1.89
N ALA A 26 -4.49 -56.77 -2.88
CA ALA A 26 -4.72 -55.42 -3.38
C ALA A 26 -5.60 -54.56 -2.46
N LEU A 27 -6.58 -55.17 -1.76
CA LEU A 27 -7.51 -54.43 -0.90
C LEU A 27 -6.79 -53.72 0.27
N PRO A 28 -5.87 -54.35 1.02
CA PRO A 28 -5.08 -53.63 2.03
C PRO A 28 -4.28 -52.47 1.46
N ALA A 29 -3.69 -52.64 0.27
CA ALA A 29 -2.95 -51.56 -0.40
C ALA A 29 -3.86 -50.39 -0.78
N LEU A 30 -5.04 -50.66 -1.36
CA LEU A 30 -6.03 -49.64 -1.71
C LEU A 30 -6.55 -48.89 -0.48
N VAL A 31 -6.84 -49.62 0.61
CA VAL A 31 -7.24 -49.01 1.89
C VAL A 31 -6.11 -48.15 2.45
N GLY A 32 -4.86 -48.62 2.38
CA GLY A 32 -3.68 -47.85 2.78
C GLY A 32 -3.51 -46.55 2.00
N PHE A 33 -3.70 -46.58 0.68
CA PHE A 33 -3.66 -45.36 -0.14
C PHE A 33 -4.85 -44.42 0.13
N GLY A 34 -6.04 -44.96 0.37
CA GLY A 34 -7.20 -44.16 0.76
C GLY A 34 -7.01 -43.45 2.10
N ALA A 35 -6.46 -44.16 3.09
CA ALA A 35 -6.07 -43.62 4.38
C ALA A 35 -5.04 -42.48 4.24
N LEU A 36 -3.98 -42.70 3.46
CA LEU A 36 -2.97 -41.69 3.17
C LEU A 36 -3.56 -40.44 2.50
N ALA A 37 -4.48 -40.63 1.54
CA ALA A 37 -5.12 -39.51 0.84
C ALA A 37 -5.93 -38.62 1.80
N VAL A 38 -6.61 -39.21 2.79
CA VAL A 38 -7.34 -38.45 3.81
C VAL A 38 -6.38 -37.63 4.69
N ASP A 39 -5.29 -38.23 5.16
CA ASP A 39 -4.30 -37.53 5.99
C ASP A 39 -3.62 -36.38 5.24
N VAL A 40 -3.24 -36.62 3.98
CA VAL A 40 -2.67 -35.58 3.11
C VAL A 40 -3.69 -34.46 2.88
N GLY A 41 -4.94 -34.78 2.58
CA GLY A 41 -6.01 -33.80 2.42
C GLY A 41 -6.24 -32.97 3.68
N HIS A 42 -6.20 -33.60 4.86
CA HIS A 42 -6.28 -32.89 6.13
C HIS A 42 -5.09 -31.94 6.33
N PHE A 43 -3.87 -32.38 6.06
CA PHE A 43 -2.67 -31.56 6.16
C PHE A 43 -2.73 -30.32 5.26
N TYR A 44 -3.16 -30.47 4.01
CA TYR A 44 -3.33 -29.33 3.11
C TYR A 44 -4.39 -28.34 3.61
N THR A 45 -5.53 -28.85 4.10
CA THR A 45 -6.59 -28.01 4.68
C THR A 45 -6.07 -27.23 5.89
N LEU A 46 -5.32 -27.89 6.77
CA LEU A 46 -4.72 -27.24 7.92
C LEU A 46 -3.73 -26.16 7.51
N LYS A 47 -2.85 -26.45 6.54
CA LYS A 47 -1.89 -25.49 6.01
C LYS A 47 -2.59 -24.25 5.44
N THR A 48 -3.67 -24.44 4.68
CA THR A 48 -4.48 -23.33 4.14
C THR A 48 -5.10 -22.48 5.25
N ASN A 49 -5.66 -23.10 6.28
CA ASN A 49 -6.25 -22.37 7.41
C ASN A 49 -5.20 -21.58 8.19
N MET A 50 -4.01 -22.17 8.42
CA MET A 50 -2.89 -21.46 9.04
C MET A 50 -2.46 -20.25 8.22
N GLN A 51 -2.35 -20.40 6.89
CA GLN A 51 -1.98 -19.30 6.01
C GLN A 51 -3.00 -18.16 6.08
N GLN A 52 -4.30 -18.47 5.96
CA GLN A 52 -5.37 -17.48 6.05
C GLN A 52 -5.35 -16.75 7.40
N ALA A 53 -5.15 -17.48 8.50
CA ALA A 53 -5.06 -16.88 9.83
C ALA A 53 -3.84 -15.94 9.97
N SER A 54 -2.68 -16.32 9.41
CA SER A 54 -1.48 -15.49 9.38
C SER A 54 -1.66 -14.24 8.51
N ASP A 55 -2.32 -14.35 7.36
CA ASP A 55 -2.59 -13.22 6.46
C ASP A 55 -3.55 -12.21 7.14
N LEU A 56 -4.61 -12.71 7.80
CA LEU A 56 -5.55 -11.90 8.57
C LEU A 56 -4.88 -11.17 9.74
N ALA A 57 -3.98 -11.85 10.46
CA ALA A 57 -3.18 -11.24 11.51
C ALA A 57 -2.28 -10.12 10.97
N GLY A 58 -1.61 -10.35 9.85
CA GLY A 58 -0.78 -9.32 9.19
C GLY A 58 -1.61 -8.10 8.81
N LEU A 59 -2.76 -8.31 8.18
CA LEU A 59 -3.68 -7.24 7.83
C LEU A 59 -4.16 -6.47 9.08
N SER A 60 -4.50 -7.16 10.16
CA SER A 60 -4.97 -6.53 11.40
C SER A 60 -3.91 -5.63 12.04
N ILE A 61 -2.63 -5.98 11.90
CA ILE A 61 -1.52 -5.15 12.37
C ILE A 61 -1.45 -3.89 11.51
N LEU A 62 -1.48 -4.04 10.19
CA LEU A 62 -1.43 -2.90 9.28
C LEU A 62 -2.62 -1.95 9.50
N THR A 63 -3.83 -2.46 9.70
CA THR A 63 -5.00 -1.60 9.99
C THR A 63 -4.86 -0.87 11.32
N GLN A 64 -4.37 -1.54 12.38
CA GLN A 64 -4.14 -0.90 13.66
C GLN A 64 -3.05 0.16 13.60
N MET A 65 -1.96 -0.12 12.87
CA MET A 65 -0.89 0.85 12.61
C MET A 65 -1.40 2.08 11.86
N ARG A 66 -2.27 1.87 10.86
CA ARG A 66 -2.88 2.96 10.09
C ARG A 66 -3.80 3.81 10.97
N ASP A 67 -4.70 3.17 11.70
CA ASP A 67 -5.74 3.86 12.44
C ASP A 67 -5.19 4.59 13.69
N SER A 68 -4.01 4.20 14.19
CA SER A 68 -3.36 4.85 15.34
C SER A 68 -2.49 6.06 14.97
N GLY A 69 -2.21 6.32 13.69
CA GLY A 69 -1.26 7.36 13.30
C GLY A 69 0.21 6.99 13.56
N GLU A 70 0.51 5.76 14.04
CA GLU A 70 1.82 5.30 14.53
C GLU A 70 2.73 4.71 13.45
N ILE A 71 2.47 4.98 12.17
CA ILE A 71 3.31 4.52 11.04
C ILE A 71 4.63 5.29 10.96
N ASN A 72 4.87 6.19 11.91
CA ASN A 72 5.97 7.15 11.98
C ASN A 72 7.24 6.51 12.53
N GLY A 73 7.44 5.23 12.26
CA GLY A 73 8.41 4.43 12.95
C GLY A 73 7.83 4.05 14.29
N LEU A 74 7.83 2.75 14.54
CA LEU A 74 7.74 2.24 15.88
C LEU A 74 8.83 2.95 16.72
N SER A 75 8.50 4.02 17.45
CA SER A 75 9.14 4.35 18.74
C SER A 75 8.81 3.27 19.79
N VAL A 76 8.59 2.03 19.35
CA VAL A 76 7.57 1.16 19.91
C VAL A 76 8.20 -0.20 20.17
N LEU A 77 8.52 -0.41 21.44
CA LEU A 77 8.48 -1.74 22.03
C LEU A 77 7.09 -1.98 22.66
N ASP A 78 6.38 -0.92 23.10
CA ASP A 78 5.18 -1.07 23.93
C ASP A 78 3.88 -1.33 23.13
N ALA A 79 3.54 -0.51 22.14
CA ALA A 79 2.35 -0.71 21.29
C ALA A 79 2.50 -1.88 20.29
N ALA A 80 3.72 -2.21 19.91
CA ALA A 80 4.05 -3.28 18.97
C ALA A 80 3.77 -4.62 19.61
N GLU A 81 4.12 -4.75 20.89
CA GLU A 81 3.78 -5.95 21.65
C GLU A 81 2.26 -6.10 21.80
N LYS A 82 1.51 -5.00 21.95
CA LYS A 82 0.05 -5.02 21.91
C LYS A 82 -0.47 -5.49 20.55
N TYR A 83 -0.03 -4.90 19.44
CA TYR A 83 -0.46 -5.30 18.08
C TYR A 83 -0.13 -6.77 17.79
N LYS A 84 1.06 -7.23 18.20
CA LYS A 84 1.45 -8.64 18.10
C LYS A 84 0.51 -9.54 18.89
N LYS A 85 0.14 -9.16 20.12
CA LYS A 85 -0.80 -9.93 20.96
C LYS A 85 -2.20 -9.98 20.34
N ASP A 86 -2.73 -8.84 19.89
CA ASP A 86 -4.07 -8.76 19.30
C ASP A 86 -4.14 -9.54 17.99
N ALA A 87 -3.11 -9.43 17.14
CA ALA A 87 -3.01 -10.17 15.89
C ALA A 87 -2.83 -11.68 16.12
N ALA A 88 -1.99 -12.09 17.08
CA ALA A 88 -1.85 -13.48 17.47
C ALA A 88 -3.18 -14.04 17.99
N LYS A 89 -3.90 -13.29 18.82
CA LYS A 89 -5.24 -13.69 19.30
C LYS A 89 -6.20 -13.89 18.11
N LEU A 90 -6.26 -12.94 17.18
CA LEU A 90 -7.11 -13.02 16.00
C LEU A 90 -6.77 -14.22 15.11
N ALA A 91 -5.49 -14.47 14.83
CA ALA A 91 -5.07 -15.65 14.06
C ALA A 91 -5.57 -16.94 14.71
N ASN A 92 -5.34 -17.11 16.01
CA ASN A 92 -5.70 -18.34 16.71
C ASN A 92 -7.22 -18.53 16.87
N GLN A 93 -8.01 -17.45 16.87
CA GLN A 93 -9.48 -17.54 16.85
C GLN A 93 -10.02 -18.06 15.51
N ASN A 94 -9.29 -17.84 14.42
CA ASN A 94 -9.65 -18.32 13.08
C ASN A 94 -9.09 -19.71 12.75
N MET A 95 -8.50 -20.41 13.73
CA MET A 95 -8.01 -21.78 13.55
C MET A 95 -9.10 -22.82 13.85
N PRO A 96 -9.20 -23.91 13.05
CA PRO A 96 -10.26 -24.93 13.15
C PRO A 96 -10.24 -25.78 14.43
N THR A 97 -9.20 -25.65 15.25
CA THR A 97 -9.17 -26.24 16.58
C THR A 97 -8.51 -25.23 17.49
N ALA A 98 -9.08 -25.00 18.68
CA ALA A 98 -8.42 -24.25 19.74
C ALA A 98 -7.16 -25.03 20.13
N ALA A 99 -6.08 -24.81 19.39
CA ALA A 99 -4.80 -25.42 19.66
C ALA A 99 -4.47 -25.00 21.08
N LYS A 100 -4.46 -25.96 22.02
CA LYS A 100 -4.15 -25.73 23.44
C LYS A 100 -2.79 -25.02 23.60
N ASN A 101 -1.97 -25.01 22.55
CA ASN A 101 -0.91 -24.05 22.33
C ASN A 101 -1.10 -23.33 20.98
N ALA A 102 -1.14 -22.00 21.01
CA ALA A 102 -1.36 -21.12 19.86
C ALA A 102 -0.41 -21.42 18.68
N ALA A 103 -0.97 -21.47 17.46
CA ALA A 103 -0.22 -21.59 16.20
C ALA A 103 0.61 -20.34 15.91
N VAL A 104 0.09 -19.17 16.28
CA VAL A 104 0.80 -17.87 16.20
C VAL A 104 0.98 -17.31 17.60
N LYS A 105 2.21 -16.98 18.00
CA LYS A 105 2.53 -16.26 19.24
C LYS A 105 3.06 -14.87 18.89
N SER A 106 2.99 -13.92 19.83
CA SER A 106 3.52 -12.56 19.61
C SER A 106 4.98 -12.55 19.15
N LYS A 107 5.80 -13.45 19.69
CA LYS A 107 7.22 -13.59 19.31
C LYS A 107 7.44 -14.09 17.87
N ASP A 108 6.43 -14.68 17.25
CA ASP A 108 6.51 -15.17 15.88
C ASP A 108 6.16 -14.09 14.84
N ILE A 109 5.96 -12.85 15.31
CA ILE A 109 5.61 -11.69 14.52
C ILE A 109 6.78 -10.70 14.60
N THR A 110 7.34 -10.37 13.45
CA THR A 110 8.52 -9.52 13.32
C THR A 110 8.20 -8.33 12.43
N PHE A 111 8.41 -7.12 12.95
CA PHE A 111 8.32 -5.89 12.16
C PHE A 111 9.63 -5.68 11.41
N GLY A 112 9.54 -5.16 10.19
CA GLY A 112 10.72 -4.91 9.36
C GLY A 112 10.39 -4.10 8.12
N ASN A 113 11.30 -4.15 7.15
CA ASN A 113 11.15 -3.51 5.86
C ASN A 113 11.10 -4.53 4.72
N TRP A 114 10.14 -4.37 3.84
CA TRP A 114 10.03 -5.04 2.57
C TRP A 114 10.59 -4.16 1.46
N ASP A 115 11.61 -4.65 0.77
CA ASP A 115 12.16 -4.05 -0.44
C ASP A 115 11.36 -4.56 -1.65
N PHE A 116 10.56 -3.69 -2.27
CA PHE A 116 9.72 -4.04 -3.42
C PHE A 116 10.52 -4.43 -4.68
N ARG A 117 11.76 -3.94 -4.83
CA ARG A 117 12.60 -4.25 -6.01
C ARG A 117 13.30 -5.60 -5.83
N LYS A 118 13.84 -5.85 -4.64
CA LYS A 118 14.56 -7.09 -4.34
C LYS A 118 13.64 -8.23 -3.93
N GLN A 119 12.40 -7.93 -3.54
CA GLN A 119 11.44 -8.88 -2.95
C GLN A 119 12.02 -9.57 -1.70
N VAL A 120 12.67 -8.79 -0.85
CA VAL A 120 13.33 -9.26 0.37
C VAL A 120 12.79 -8.52 1.58
N PHE A 121 12.53 -9.27 2.66
CA PHE A 121 12.25 -8.72 3.98
C PHE A 121 13.54 -8.57 4.79
N SER A 122 13.70 -7.46 5.49
CA SER A 122 14.76 -7.19 6.44
C SER A 122 14.17 -6.83 7.79
N ASP A 123 14.62 -7.48 8.86
CA ASP A 123 14.29 -7.16 10.25
C ASP A 123 15.27 -6.15 10.88
N ASP A 124 16.13 -5.55 10.06
CA ASP A 124 17.14 -4.57 10.51
C ASP A 124 16.45 -3.42 11.27
N PRO A 125 16.76 -3.21 12.56
CA PRO A 125 16.15 -2.17 13.36
C PRO A 125 16.56 -0.76 12.93
N THR A 126 17.61 -0.60 12.11
CA THR A 126 18.04 0.69 11.56
C THR A 126 17.19 1.12 10.37
N LEU A 127 16.58 0.16 9.66
CA LEU A 127 15.61 0.42 8.61
C LEU A 127 14.26 0.76 9.27
N ARG A 128 14.09 2.03 9.64
CA ARG A 128 12.85 2.57 10.19
C ARG A 128 12.38 3.75 9.33
N PRO A 129 11.05 3.93 9.21
CA PRO A 129 9.95 3.15 9.77
C PRO A 129 9.82 1.74 9.17
N ALA A 130 9.23 0.80 9.91
CA ALA A 130 8.90 -0.52 9.39
C ALA A 130 7.71 -0.40 8.41
N ASN A 131 7.86 -0.84 7.17
CA ASN A 131 6.78 -0.85 6.18
C ASN A 131 6.12 -2.25 6.04
N ALA A 132 6.58 -3.24 6.79
CA ALA A 132 6.12 -4.61 6.68
C ALA A 132 6.14 -5.36 8.01
N VAL A 133 5.36 -6.44 8.07
CA VAL A 133 5.37 -7.42 9.15
C VAL A 133 5.47 -8.82 8.58
N TRP A 134 6.43 -9.59 9.09
CA TRP A 134 6.56 -11.03 8.84
C TRP A 134 5.88 -11.78 9.98
N ILE A 135 5.08 -12.79 9.64
CA ILE A 135 4.43 -13.69 10.61
C ILE A 135 4.81 -15.14 10.28
N SER A 136 5.19 -15.91 11.31
CA SER A 136 5.46 -17.34 11.20
C SER A 136 4.47 -18.14 12.06
N ALA A 137 3.52 -18.85 11.44
CA ALA A 137 2.66 -19.77 12.18
C ALA A 137 3.28 -21.17 12.20
N GLU A 138 3.21 -21.84 13.34
CA GLU A 138 3.81 -23.16 13.54
C GLU A 138 2.98 -24.00 14.50
N MET A 139 2.66 -25.21 14.04
CA MET A 139 2.06 -26.30 14.78
C MET A 139 3.07 -27.44 14.83
N SER A 140 3.70 -27.66 15.97
CA SER A 140 4.81 -28.62 16.09
C SER A 140 4.82 -29.38 17.42
N GLU A 141 5.51 -30.51 17.46
CA GLU A 141 5.72 -31.27 18.69
C GLU A 141 6.44 -30.42 19.75
N GLN A 142 7.41 -29.58 19.35
CA GLN A 142 8.12 -28.68 20.27
C GLN A 142 7.17 -27.67 20.90
N ARG A 143 6.17 -27.20 20.15
CA ARG A 143 5.10 -26.30 20.63
C ARG A 143 3.95 -27.03 21.30
N LYS A 144 3.97 -28.36 21.35
CA LYS A 144 2.91 -29.23 21.89
C LYS A 144 1.55 -28.95 21.24
N ASN A 145 1.53 -28.63 19.95
CA ASN A 145 0.34 -28.37 19.15
C ASN A 145 0.44 -28.95 17.74
N SER A 146 1.29 -29.96 17.53
CA SER A 146 1.40 -30.67 16.26
C SER A 146 0.07 -31.25 15.80
N ALA A 147 -0.11 -31.29 14.48
CA ALA A 147 -1.34 -31.78 13.87
C ALA A 147 -1.43 -33.30 14.03
N SER A 148 -2.56 -33.81 14.53
CA SER A 148 -2.78 -35.26 14.58
C SER A 148 -2.97 -35.81 13.18
N THR A 149 -2.40 -36.98 12.91
CA THR A 149 -2.82 -37.81 11.77
C THR A 149 -4.08 -38.60 12.15
N PHE A 150 -4.91 -38.96 11.17
CA PHE A 150 -6.07 -39.83 11.36
C PHE A 150 -5.66 -41.29 11.22
N PHE A 151 -5.19 -41.69 10.04
CA PHE A 151 -4.82 -43.08 9.74
C PHE A 151 -3.31 -43.31 9.79
N GLY A 152 -2.52 -42.24 9.61
CA GLY A 152 -1.06 -42.23 9.71
C GLY A 152 -0.52 -42.50 11.10
N LYS A 153 -1.37 -42.56 12.14
CA LYS A 153 -1.01 -42.89 13.53
C LYS A 153 -0.17 -44.15 13.68
N ILE A 154 -0.38 -45.12 12.78
CA ILE A 154 0.39 -46.38 12.76
C ILE A 154 1.89 -46.13 12.51
N PHE A 155 2.25 -45.03 11.85
CA PHE A 155 3.63 -44.65 11.53
C PHE A 155 4.09 -43.40 12.30
N LYS A 156 3.24 -42.36 12.31
CA LYS A 156 3.51 -41.08 12.98
C LYS A 156 2.20 -40.45 13.44
N ASP A 157 2.02 -40.34 14.75
CA ASP A 157 0.81 -39.78 15.37
C ASP A 157 0.62 -38.29 15.08
N HIS A 158 1.74 -37.58 14.85
CA HIS A 158 1.76 -36.13 14.74
C HIS A 158 2.63 -35.65 13.57
N VAL A 159 2.22 -34.56 12.94
CA VAL A 159 2.98 -33.90 11.88
C VAL A 159 3.14 -32.43 12.22
N ASP A 160 4.36 -31.93 11.99
CA ASP A 160 4.67 -30.52 12.15
C ASP A 160 4.28 -29.76 10.88
N VAL A 161 3.61 -28.63 11.06
CA VAL A 161 3.16 -27.75 9.99
C VAL A 161 3.62 -26.34 10.29
N SER A 162 4.25 -25.68 9.33
CA SER A 162 4.61 -24.27 9.42
C SER A 162 4.23 -23.53 8.14
N VAL A 163 3.89 -22.26 8.31
CA VAL A 163 3.63 -21.32 7.22
C VAL A 163 4.18 -19.95 7.59
N SER A 164 4.44 -19.12 6.59
CA SER A 164 4.82 -17.73 6.77
C SER A 164 3.96 -16.82 5.90
N SER A 165 3.73 -15.60 6.39
CA SER A 165 3.12 -14.52 5.64
C SER A 165 3.89 -13.22 5.84
N ILE A 166 3.81 -12.35 4.84
CA ILE A 166 4.31 -10.98 4.92
C ILE A 166 3.16 -10.06 4.54
N ALA A 167 2.83 -9.13 5.44
CA ALA A 167 1.91 -8.04 5.13
C ALA A 167 2.73 -6.75 4.99
N VAL A 168 2.53 -6.06 3.88
CA VAL A 168 3.27 -4.83 3.54
C VAL A 168 2.28 -3.68 3.48
N MET A 169 2.62 -2.57 4.13
CA MET A 169 1.94 -1.31 3.91
C MET A 169 2.77 -0.44 2.95
N PRO A 170 2.29 -0.21 1.72
CA PRO A 170 2.90 0.81 0.89
C PRO A 170 2.63 2.16 1.57
N LEU A 171 3.68 2.86 2.00
CA LEU A 171 3.54 4.23 2.51
C LEU A 171 3.04 5.11 1.34
N PRO A 172 1.84 5.70 1.42
CA PRO A 172 1.38 6.62 0.38
C PRO A 172 2.24 7.89 0.43
N LYS A 173 3.00 8.14 -0.64
CA LYS A 173 3.81 9.36 -0.75
C LYS A 173 2.90 10.53 -1.12
N SER A 174 2.59 11.38 -0.17
CA SER A 174 1.74 12.56 -0.40
C SER A 174 2.52 13.69 -1.08
N PHE A 175 3.78 13.87 -0.71
CA PHE A 175 4.70 14.82 -1.35
C PHE A 175 6.01 14.13 -1.69
N LEU A 176 6.53 14.40 -2.88
CA LEU A 176 7.82 13.92 -3.34
C LEU A 176 8.63 15.08 -3.92
N MET A 177 9.68 15.50 -3.21
CA MET A 177 10.64 16.48 -3.71
C MET A 177 11.72 15.74 -4.49
N LEU A 178 11.80 16.00 -5.79
CA LEU A 178 12.64 15.21 -6.71
C LEU A 178 14.09 15.69 -6.84
N SER A 179 14.39 16.90 -6.39
CA SER A 179 15.76 17.44 -6.48
C SER A 179 16.75 16.49 -5.82
N SER A 180 17.79 16.08 -6.55
CA SER A 180 18.73 15.06 -6.11
C SER A 180 19.84 15.60 -5.19
N ASN A 181 20.09 16.91 -5.19
CA ASN A 181 21.25 17.50 -4.50
C ASN A 181 21.03 18.92 -3.97
N ALA A 182 19.78 19.43 -3.95
CA ALA A 182 19.52 20.77 -3.41
C ALA A 182 19.72 20.84 -1.89
N ASP A 183 20.49 21.83 -1.46
CA ASP A 183 20.42 22.33 -0.08
C ASP A 183 19.03 22.94 0.15
N ASN A 184 18.44 22.70 1.32
CA ASN A 184 17.11 23.19 1.68
C ASN A 184 16.03 22.81 0.65
N ALA A 185 16.11 21.60 0.09
CA ALA A 185 15.13 21.06 -0.86
C ALA A 185 13.69 21.16 -0.34
N LEU A 186 13.50 21.08 0.97
CA LEU A 186 12.29 21.57 1.65
C LEU A 186 12.68 22.40 2.86
N ILE A 187 12.04 23.57 3.00
CA ILE A 187 12.27 24.48 4.12
C ILE A 187 10.96 25.05 4.64
N PHE A 188 10.78 24.99 5.96
CA PHE A 188 9.70 25.67 6.66
C PHE A 188 10.20 26.98 7.26
N ARG A 189 9.46 28.08 7.05
CA ARG A 189 9.77 29.39 7.65
C ARG A 189 8.51 30.03 8.24
N ASN A 190 8.69 30.89 9.23
CA ASN A 190 7.65 31.82 9.73
C ASN A 190 6.34 31.13 10.12
N GLY A 191 6.41 29.97 10.79
CA GLY A 191 5.22 29.24 11.25
C GLY A 191 4.38 28.64 10.12
N SER A 192 4.98 28.35 8.97
CA SER A 192 4.31 27.60 7.89
C SER A 192 3.82 26.25 8.41
N ASP A 193 2.63 25.83 7.98
CA ASP A 193 1.98 24.58 8.34
C ASP A 193 1.56 23.82 7.07
N ILE A 194 1.70 22.50 7.08
CA ILE A 194 1.26 21.62 6.00
C ILE A 194 0.54 20.41 6.61
N ASP A 195 -0.69 20.15 6.23
CA ASP A 195 -1.43 18.95 6.65
C ASP A 195 -1.34 17.87 5.55
N THR A 196 -0.55 16.81 5.78
CA THR A 196 -0.23 15.79 4.76
C THR A 196 0.07 14.43 5.41
N GLU A 197 0.17 13.32 4.65
CA GLU A 197 0.54 12.03 5.24
C GLU A 197 2.06 11.79 5.25
N THR A 198 2.71 11.67 4.08
CA THR A 198 4.16 11.43 4.01
C THR A 198 4.83 12.39 3.04
N ILE A 199 5.96 12.98 3.47
CA ILE A 199 6.83 13.79 2.63
C ILE A 199 8.11 13.00 2.36
N HIS A 200 8.49 12.88 1.09
CA HIS A 200 9.75 12.28 0.67
C HIS A 200 10.62 13.33 -0.01
N ILE A 201 11.89 13.42 0.37
CA ILE A 201 12.86 14.38 -0.13
C ILE A 201 14.06 13.60 -0.69
N ASN A 202 14.22 13.59 -2.01
CA ASN A 202 15.27 12.83 -2.69
C ASN A 202 16.65 13.49 -2.62
N SER A 203 16.76 14.70 -2.10
CA SER A 203 18.04 15.41 -2.07
C SER A 203 19.03 14.71 -1.14
N THR A 204 20.23 14.44 -1.65
CA THR A 204 21.34 13.83 -0.90
C THR A 204 22.17 14.85 -0.13
N SER A 205 21.82 16.14 -0.12
CA SER A 205 22.54 17.17 0.62
C SER A 205 22.48 16.93 2.14
N ASP A 206 23.55 17.22 2.87
CA ASP A 206 23.59 17.21 4.34
C ASP A 206 22.57 18.18 4.99
N SER A 207 22.07 19.15 4.23
CA SER A 207 21.08 20.14 4.64
C SER A 207 19.80 20.10 3.79
N ALA A 208 19.46 18.93 3.24
CA ALA A 208 18.32 18.74 2.35
C ALA A 208 16.97 19.17 2.96
N PHE A 209 16.77 18.97 4.26
CA PHE A 209 15.53 19.34 4.96
C PHE A 209 15.77 20.30 6.12
N VAL A 210 15.04 21.42 6.11
CA VAL A 210 14.93 22.34 7.24
C VAL A 210 13.52 22.24 7.84
N PRO A 211 13.36 21.53 8.96
CA PRO A 211 12.08 21.33 9.61
C PRO A 211 11.52 22.63 10.20
N PRO A 212 10.20 22.70 10.46
CA PRO A 212 9.62 23.82 11.19
C PRO A 212 10.15 23.86 12.63
N GLU A 213 10.08 25.03 13.26
CA GLU A 213 10.38 25.19 14.69
C GLU A 213 9.53 24.27 15.58
N TYR A 214 8.29 23.99 15.15
CA TYR A 214 7.38 23.10 15.86
C TYR A 214 6.92 21.97 14.96
N SER A 215 7.06 20.74 15.42
CA SER A 215 6.75 19.57 14.59
C SER A 215 5.26 19.42 14.27
N HIS A 216 4.34 19.94 15.08
CA HIS A 216 2.90 19.90 14.77
C HIS A 216 2.53 20.67 13.49
N ASN A 217 3.41 21.53 12.97
CA ASN A 217 3.26 22.24 11.69
C ASN A 217 3.48 21.36 10.45
N ILE A 218 3.77 20.08 10.65
CA ILE A 218 3.66 19.08 9.58
C ILE A 218 2.63 18.09 10.11
N GLY A 219 1.40 18.21 9.62
CA GLY A 219 0.35 17.24 9.76
C GLY A 219 0.80 15.89 9.22
N GLY A 220 0.25 14.83 9.83
CA GLY A 220 0.49 13.42 9.53
C GLY A 220 1.96 12.93 9.55
N TYR A 221 2.09 11.72 9.03
CA TYR A 221 2.94 10.62 9.49
C TYR A 221 4.46 10.88 9.53
N SER A 222 5.15 11.14 8.42
CA SER A 222 6.63 11.19 8.44
C SER A 222 7.25 12.01 7.32
N VAL A 223 8.49 12.46 7.55
CA VAL A 223 9.34 13.06 6.52
C VAL A 223 10.55 12.16 6.32
N HIS A 224 10.73 11.68 5.09
CA HIS A 224 11.85 10.84 4.69
C HIS A 224 12.80 11.64 3.81
N VAL A 225 14.05 11.74 4.21
CA VAL A 225 15.07 12.56 3.57
C VAL A 225 16.22 11.65 3.17
N THR A 226 16.63 11.68 1.90
CA THR A 226 17.77 10.89 1.44
C THR A 226 19.08 11.41 2.05
N GLY A 227 19.25 12.73 2.10
CA GLY A 227 20.37 13.41 2.74
C GLY A 227 20.12 13.70 4.22
N GLY A 228 20.64 14.83 4.68
CA GLY A 228 20.61 15.27 6.07
C GLY A 228 19.46 16.22 6.43
N ILE A 229 19.18 16.28 7.73
CA ILE A 229 18.16 17.11 8.35
C ILE A 229 18.86 18.15 9.22
N SER A 230 18.52 19.43 9.04
CA SER A 230 19.12 20.52 9.81
C SER A 230 18.39 20.76 11.13
N GLY A 231 19.09 20.62 12.27
CA GLY A 231 18.66 21.22 13.53
C GLY A 231 17.45 20.59 14.23
N SER A 232 17.04 19.37 13.87
CA SER A 232 15.98 18.64 14.57
C SER A 232 16.32 17.18 14.79
N SER A 233 15.85 16.64 15.91
CA SER A 233 15.91 15.23 16.27
C SER A 233 14.52 14.65 16.49
N ASP A 234 13.47 15.26 15.93
CA ASP A 234 12.12 14.74 16.04
C ASP A 234 12.07 13.34 15.37
N PRO A 235 11.56 12.31 16.07
CA PRO A 235 11.59 10.93 15.57
C PRO A 235 10.79 10.71 14.28
N LYS A 236 9.93 11.65 13.86
CA LYS A 236 9.19 11.54 12.60
C LYS A 236 9.99 11.97 11.37
N TYR A 237 11.17 12.55 11.55
CA TYR A 237 12.07 12.97 10.47
C TYR A 237 13.22 11.98 10.33
N PHE A 238 13.25 11.27 9.19
CA PHE A 238 14.21 10.22 8.90
C PHE A 238 15.23 10.70 7.87
N SER A 239 16.51 10.68 8.20
CA SER A 239 17.60 10.86 7.23
C SER A 239 18.09 9.52 6.68
N GLY A 240 18.80 9.54 5.55
CA GLY A 240 19.34 8.34 4.91
C GLY A 240 18.30 7.45 4.22
N ALA A 241 17.12 7.99 3.90
CA ALA A 241 16.08 7.26 3.18
C ALA A 241 16.49 6.94 1.73
N GLU A 242 16.04 5.81 1.19
CA GLU A 242 16.24 5.51 -0.23
C GLU A 242 15.61 6.57 -1.14
N VAL A 243 16.25 6.85 -2.28
CA VAL A 243 15.70 7.76 -3.30
C VAL A 243 14.37 7.20 -3.81
N ALA A 244 13.30 7.98 -3.65
CA ALA A 244 11.99 7.61 -4.15
C ALA A 244 11.93 7.80 -5.66
N SER A 245 11.44 6.77 -6.36
CA SER A 245 11.07 6.89 -7.78
C SER A 245 9.99 7.96 -7.96
N ASP A 246 10.12 8.77 -9.00
CA ASP A 246 9.07 9.66 -9.46
C ASP A 246 7.93 8.85 -10.10
N PHE A 247 6.75 8.90 -9.51
CA PHE A 247 5.56 8.20 -9.98
C PHE A 247 4.85 8.94 -11.12
N LEU A 248 5.20 10.20 -11.37
CA LEU A 248 4.69 11.02 -12.48
C LEU A 248 5.67 11.10 -13.65
N LYS A 249 6.82 10.43 -13.58
CA LYS A 249 7.87 10.48 -14.61
C LYS A 249 7.36 10.16 -16.01
N ASP A 250 6.47 9.19 -16.11
CA ASP A 250 5.94 8.70 -17.40
C ASP A 250 4.67 9.45 -17.84
N VAL A 251 4.23 10.47 -17.09
CA VAL A 251 3.13 11.33 -17.52
C VAL A 251 3.62 12.17 -18.70
N PRO A 252 3.04 12.00 -19.91
CA PRO A 252 3.52 12.71 -21.07
C PRO A 252 3.25 14.21 -20.93
N ALA A 253 4.13 15.03 -21.50
CA ALA A 253 3.86 16.46 -21.68
C ALA A 253 2.57 16.66 -22.49
N VAL A 254 1.92 17.81 -22.31
CA VAL A 254 0.83 18.21 -23.21
C VAL A 254 1.45 18.54 -24.56
N ASP A 255 0.91 17.99 -25.64
CA ASP A 255 1.24 18.41 -27.00
C ASP A 255 0.32 19.57 -27.40
N PHE A 256 0.91 20.75 -27.58
CA PHE A 256 0.20 22.00 -27.87
C PHE A 256 0.88 22.81 -28.98
N ASP A 257 1.78 22.20 -29.75
CA ASP A 257 2.56 22.91 -30.78
C ASP A 257 1.65 23.54 -31.85
N ASP A 258 0.58 22.84 -32.23
CA ASP A 258 -0.41 23.30 -33.21
C ASP A 258 -1.50 24.21 -32.61
N TRP A 259 -1.47 24.48 -31.31
CA TRP A 259 -2.52 25.27 -30.65
C TRP A 259 -2.35 26.76 -30.95
N PRO A 260 -3.42 27.46 -31.37
CA PRO A 260 -3.34 28.89 -31.62
C PRO A 260 -3.03 29.64 -30.33
N CYS A 261 -2.10 30.59 -30.43
CA CYS A 261 -1.67 31.41 -29.33
C CYS A 261 -2.67 32.53 -29.01
N ILE A 262 -3.21 32.52 -27.79
CA ILE A 262 -4.01 33.61 -27.25
C ILE A 262 -3.04 34.59 -26.57
N GLU A 263 -2.80 35.71 -27.24
CA GLU A 263 -1.82 36.70 -26.82
C GLU A 263 -2.29 37.55 -25.63
N ASN A 264 -1.48 37.59 -24.57
CA ASN A 264 -1.62 38.51 -23.43
C ASN A 264 -3.05 38.61 -22.82
N PRO A 265 -3.75 37.49 -22.58
CA PRO A 265 -5.11 37.49 -22.05
C PRO A 265 -5.17 38.17 -20.67
N LYS A 266 -6.02 39.19 -20.57
CA LYS A 266 -6.33 39.89 -19.32
C LYS A 266 -7.83 39.83 -19.06
N LEU A 267 -8.24 39.04 -18.08
CA LEU A 267 -9.63 39.02 -17.62
C LEU A 267 -9.84 40.09 -16.56
N LYS A 268 -10.71 41.05 -16.88
CA LYS A 268 -11.10 42.19 -16.03
C LYS A 268 -12.55 42.60 -16.30
N GLY A 269 -13.10 43.42 -15.41
CA GLY A 269 -14.35 44.15 -15.67
C GLY A 269 -15.58 43.65 -14.92
N GLY A 270 -15.39 43.00 -13.77
CA GLY A 270 -16.46 42.43 -12.95
C GLY A 270 -17.15 41.26 -13.64
N GLY A 271 -18.23 40.76 -13.02
CA GLY A 271 -19.06 39.71 -13.58
C GLY A 271 -18.43 38.31 -13.58
N ARG A 272 -19.17 37.38 -14.19
CA ARG A 272 -18.75 35.98 -14.39
C ARG A 272 -18.11 35.83 -15.76
N HIS A 273 -16.94 35.21 -15.80
CA HIS A 273 -16.21 34.89 -17.02
C HIS A 273 -15.97 33.39 -17.14
N THR A 274 -16.11 32.85 -18.36
CA THR A 274 -15.71 31.48 -18.69
C THR A 274 -14.44 31.54 -19.54
N LEU A 275 -13.38 30.84 -19.13
CA LEU A 275 -12.21 30.60 -19.98
C LEU A 275 -12.45 29.34 -20.78
N ASN A 276 -12.31 29.43 -22.09
CA ASN A 276 -12.30 28.27 -22.98
C ASN A 276 -10.93 27.60 -22.97
N GLU A 277 -10.88 26.32 -23.31
CA GLU A 277 -9.59 25.65 -23.49
C GLU A 277 -8.70 26.34 -24.54
N GLY A 278 -7.38 26.25 -24.35
CA GLY A 278 -6.43 26.86 -25.28
C GLY A 278 -5.06 27.17 -24.69
N ARG A 279 -4.21 27.74 -25.55
CA ARG A 279 -2.84 28.17 -25.25
C ARG A 279 -2.81 29.67 -25.02
N TYR A 280 -2.38 30.08 -23.82
CA TYR A 280 -2.30 31.46 -23.36
C TYR A 280 -0.82 31.87 -23.26
N CYS A 281 -0.39 32.66 -24.24
CA CYS A 281 0.99 33.07 -24.36
C CYS A 281 1.23 34.40 -23.64
N ASN A 282 2.48 34.59 -23.19
CA ASN A 282 2.90 35.71 -22.35
C ASN A 282 2.15 35.73 -20.99
N GLY A 283 1.72 34.55 -20.53
CA GLY A 283 0.96 34.36 -19.30
C GLY A 283 -0.53 34.74 -19.39
N LEU A 284 -1.21 34.62 -18.25
CA LEU A 284 -2.65 34.88 -18.11
C LEU A 284 -2.91 35.71 -16.85
N THR A 285 -3.48 36.90 -17.00
CA THR A 285 -3.81 37.75 -15.84
C THR A 285 -5.32 37.79 -15.57
N ILE A 286 -5.71 37.49 -14.34
CA ILE A 286 -7.08 37.56 -13.84
C ILE A 286 -7.14 38.57 -12.69
N SER A 287 -7.95 39.63 -12.85
CA SER A 287 -8.10 40.67 -11.82
C SER A 287 -9.45 41.36 -11.91
N ASP A 288 -10.01 41.81 -10.78
CA ASP A 288 -11.28 42.54 -10.74
C ASP A 288 -12.42 41.82 -11.49
N VAL A 289 -12.63 40.53 -11.19
CA VAL A 289 -13.71 39.69 -11.71
C VAL A 289 -14.49 39.05 -10.55
N ASP A 290 -15.81 38.86 -10.70
CA ASP A 290 -16.64 38.32 -9.63
C ASP A 290 -16.54 36.79 -9.53
N GLU A 291 -16.42 36.09 -10.67
CA GLU A 291 -16.25 34.64 -10.76
C GLU A 291 -15.55 34.25 -12.06
N VAL A 292 -14.64 33.27 -12.00
CA VAL A 292 -14.01 32.66 -13.17
C VAL A 292 -14.33 31.17 -13.23
N ILE A 293 -14.72 30.69 -14.40
CA ILE A 293 -14.99 29.28 -14.68
C ILE A 293 -14.07 28.82 -15.79
N PHE A 294 -13.16 27.90 -15.50
CA PHE A 294 -12.47 27.13 -16.52
C PHE A 294 -13.47 26.16 -17.15
N GLU A 295 -13.58 26.18 -18.48
CA GLU A 295 -14.42 25.27 -19.25
C GLU A 295 -14.20 23.82 -18.83
N LYS A 296 -15.32 23.12 -18.60
CA LYS A 296 -15.32 21.76 -18.08
C LYS A 296 -14.57 20.82 -19.02
N GLY A 297 -13.65 20.03 -18.48
CA GLY A 297 -12.88 19.08 -19.27
C GLY A 297 -11.70 19.72 -20.03
N GLY A 298 -11.57 21.05 -20.04
CA GLY A 298 -10.60 21.77 -20.87
C GLY A 298 -9.16 21.62 -20.40
N THR A 299 -8.22 21.86 -21.33
CA THR A 299 -6.79 22.04 -21.03
C THR A 299 -6.40 23.50 -21.29
N PHE A 300 -5.72 24.11 -20.33
CA PHE A 300 -5.34 25.52 -20.34
C PHE A 300 -3.82 25.61 -20.24
N VAL A 301 -3.18 25.81 -21.39
CA VAL A 301 -1.71 25.89 -21.49
C VAL A 301 -1.30 27.33 -21.21
N ILE A 302 -0.43 27.56 -20.24
CA ILE A 302 0.14 28.86 -19.88
C ILE A 302 1.61 28.84 -20.28
N GLU A 303 2.04 29.79 -21.09
CA GLU A 303 3.39 29.81 -21.68
C GLU A 303 3.94 31.24 -21.73
N GLY A 304 5.26 31.38 -21.58
CA GLY A 304 5.99 32.63 -21.74
C GLY A 304 5.68 33.68 -20.68
N GLY A 305 5.05 33.28 -19.58
CA GLY A 305 4.67 34.19 -18.49
C GLY A 305 3.68 33.58 -17.49
N PRO A 306 3.42 34.24 -16.37
CA PRO A 306 2.70 33.63 -15.25
C PRO A 306 1.18 33.57 -15.46
N LEU A 307 0.55 32.57 -14.84
CA LEU A 307 -0.86 32.65 -14.45
C LEU A 307 -0.96 33.52 -13.20
N LEU A 308 -1.31 34.79 -13.39
CA LEU A 308 -1.40 35.79 -12.33
C LEU A 308 -2.85 36.06 -11.93
N VAL A 309 -3.24 35.60 -10.74
CA VAL A 309 -4.52 35.91 -10.12
C VAL A 309 -4.29 36.90 -8.98
N GLY A 310 -4.79 38.12 -9.12
CA GLY A 310 -4.58 39.14 -8.08
C GLY A 310 -5.35 40.43 -8.37
N ASN A 311 -5.24 41.40 -7.45
CA ASN A 311 -5.97 42.68 -7.46
C ASN A 311 -7.51 42.51 -7.43
N LYS A 312 -8.13 42.90 -6.30
CA LYS A 312 -9.59 42.77 -6.03
C LYS A 312 -10.16 41.34 -6.14
N MET A 313 -9.31 40.32 -6.00
CA MET A 313 -9.70 38.91 -6.05
C MET A 313 -10.02 38.28 -4.68
N ARG A 314 -10.03 39.05 -3.59
CA ARG A 314 -10.23 38.52 -2.22
C ARG A 314 -11.56 37.77 -2.09
N GLY A 315 -11.48 36.47 -1.78
CA GLY A 315 -12.61 35.55 -1.64
C GLY A 315 -13.32 35.19 -2.95
N ARG A 316 -12.87 35.69 -4.10
CA ARG A 316 -13.55 35.48 -5.39
C ARG A 316 -13.34 34.06 -5.89
N PRO A 317 -14.40 33.35 -6.31
CA PRO A 317 -14.30 31.97 -6.78
C PRO A 317 -13.64 31.87 -8.16
N ILE A 318 -12.70 30.94 -8.26
CA ILE A 318 -12.17 30.42 -9.53
C ILE A 318 -12.46 28.92 -9.54
N LYS A 319 -13.23 28.46 -10.51
CA LYS A 319 -13.78 27.10 -10.57
C LYS A 319 -13.38 26.36 -11.82
N GLY A 320 -13.27 25.04 -11.75
CA GLY A 320 -13.08 24.17 -12.90
C GLY A 320 -13.47 22.73 -12.56
N ASP A 321 -14.13 22.03 -13.48
CA ASP A 321 -14.47 20.61 -13.30
C ASP A 321 -13.78 19.78 -14.38
N GLY A 322 -12.90 18.86 -13.98
CA GLY A 322 -12.19 17.99 -14.90
C GLY A 322 -11.14 18.71 -15.75
N VAL A 323 -10.47 19.74 -15.21
CA VAL A 323 -9.56 20.60 -15.99
C VAL A 323 -8.11 20.20 -15.82
N LEU A 324 -7.26 20.61 -16.77
CA LEU A 324 -5.80 20.61 -16.65
C LEU A 324 -5.27 22.01 -16.91
N ILE A 325 -4.60 22.62 -15.94
CA ILE A 325 -3.80 23.83 -16.14
C ILE A 325 -2.35 23.38 -16.34
N TYR A 326 -1.82 23.59 -17.54
CA TYR A 326 -0.47 23.18 -17.91
C TYR A 326 0.46 24.39 -17.98
N LEU A 327 1.47 24.43 -17.12
CA LEU A 327 2.49 25.48 -17.06
C LEU A 327 3.67 25.05 -17.94
N ALA A 328 3.75 25.60 -19.14
CA ALA A 328 4.51 25.02 -20.25
C ALA A 328 6.04 25.23 -20.19
N ASP A 329 6.52 26.16 -19.38
CA ASP A 329 7.93 26.53 -19.32
C ASP A 329 8.31 27.13 -17.95
N GLU A 330 9.60 27.45 -17.75
CA GLU A 330 10.13 28.03 -16.51
C GLU A 330 9.55 29.42 -16.16
N GLN A 331 8.99 30.14 -17.13
CA GLN A 331 8.36 31.45 -16.91
C GLN A 331 6.88 31.32 -16.55
N ALA A 332 6.27 30.17 -16.85
CA ALA A 332 4.90 29.82 -16.52
C ALA A 332 4.76 29.45 -15.04
N GLU A 333 4.64 30.46 -14.18
CA GLU A 333 4.35 30.26 -12.76
C GLU A 333 2.89 30.56 -12.42
N ALA A 334 2.28 29.78 -11.53
CA ALA A 334 0.98 30.11 -10.95
C ALA A 334 1.14 30.98 -9.69
N ARG A 335 0.64 32.22 -9.75
CA ARG A 335 0.66 33.18 -8.64
C ARG A 335 -0.76 33.58 -8.28
N VAL A 336 -1.23 33.12 -7.13
CA VAL A 336 -2.61 33.36 -6.67
C VAL A 336 -2.62 34.17 -5.38
N ASN A 337 -3.25 35.34 -5.41
CA ASN A 337 -3.40 36.21 -4.25
C ASN A 337 -4.88 36.52 -3.98
N GLY A 338 -5.39 35.99 -2.87
CA GLY A 338 -6.70 36.31 -2.30
C GLY A 338 -7.89 35.56 -2.89
N ALA A 339 -7.79 34.91 -4.06
CA ALA A 339 -8.89 34.14 -4.66
C ALA A 339 -9.16 32.81 -3.95
N ARG A 340 -10.38 32.27 -4.10
CA ARG A 340 -10.72 30.89 -3.72
C ARG A 340 -10.66 30.00 -4.97
N PHE A 341 -9.59 29.22 -5.08
CA PHE A 341 -9.40 28.26 -6.16
C PHE A 341 -10.10 26.93 -5.84
N SER A 342 -10.98 26.45 -6.71
CA SER A 342 -11.74 25.20 -6.53
C SER A 342 -11.83 24.46 -7.87
N ILE A 343 -10.83 23.64 -8.15
CA ILE A 343 -10.72 22.87 -9.40
C ILE A 343 -10.68 21.38 -9.10
N SER A 344 -11.20 20.57 -10.03
CA SER A 344 -11.01 19.11 -10.03
C SER A 344 -10.22 18.69 -11.28
N ALA A 345 -9.41 17.65 -11.13
CA ALA A 345 -8.61 17.10 -12.22
C ALA A 345 -9.45 16.33 -13.24
N LYS A 346 -8.93 16.17 -14.46
CA LYS A 346 -9.47 15.23 -15.46
C LYS A 346 -9.64 13.83 -14.84
N ARG A 347 -10.71 13.12 -15.20
CA ARG A 347 -11.02 11.77 -14.69
C ARG A 347 -10.54 10.63 -15.58
N ALA A 348 -10.07 10.94 -16.79
CA ALA A 348 -9.62 9.99 -17.79
C ALA A 348 -8.54 10.64 -18.69
N GLY A 349 -7.81 9.81 -19.43
CA GLY A 349 -6.70 10.23 -20.27
C GLY A 349 -5.35 10.22 -19.53
N PRO A 350 -4.26 10.58 -20.24
CA PRO A 350 -2.89 10.51 -19.70
C PRO A 350 -2.64 11.41 -18.47
N HIS A 351 -3.45 12.46 -18.30
CA HIS A 351 -3.37 13.40 -17.16
C HIS A 351 -4.49 13.19 -16.13
N ALA A 352 -5.11 12.01 -16.11
CA ALA A 352 -6.17 11.72 -15.13
C ALA A 352 -5.63 11.86 -13.70
N GLY A 353 -6.38 12.57 -12.85
CA GLY A 353 -5.98 12.86 -11.47
C GLY A 353 -5.06 14.07 -11.31
N ILE A 354 -4.62 14.71 -12.40
CA ILE A 354 -3.76 15.89 -12.38
C ILE A 354 -4.56 17.13 -12.79
N ALA A 355 -4.63 18.14 -11.91
CA ALA A 355 -5.38 19.38 -12.15
C ALA A 355 -4.48 20.56 -12.56
N ILE A 356 -3.23 20.55 -12.09
CA ILE A 356 -2.17 21.50 -12.47
C ILE A 356 -0.89 20.70 -12.68
N MET A 357 -0.16 20.98 -13.76
CA MET A 357 1.09 20.31 -14.10
C MET A 357 2.07 21.31 -14.71
N THR A 358 3.35 21.23 -14.37
CA THR A 358 4.42 21.94 -15.08
C THR A 358 5.00 21.05 -16.17
N ALA A 359 5.59 21.64 -17.20
CA ALA A 359 6.36 20.87 -18.17
C ALA A 359 7.45 20.06 -17.45
N PRO A 360 7.66 18.78 -17.83
CA PRO A 360 8.80 18.02 -17.34
C PRO A 360 10.09 18.77 -17.72
N GLY A 361 10.93 19.06 -16.72
CA GLY A 361 12.22 19.73 -16.92
C GLY A 361 13.32 18.82 -17.46
#